data_AF-A0AAN9GFR2-F1
#
_entry.id   AF-A0AAN9GFR2-F1
#
_cell.length_a   1.000
_cell.length_b   1.000
_cell.length_c   1.000
_cell.angle_alpha   90.00
_cell.angle_beta   90.00
_cell.angle_gamma   90.00
#
_symmetry.space_group_name_H-M   'P 1'
#
loop_
_entity.id
_entity.type
_entity.pdbx_description
1 polymer ?
#
loop_
_entity_poly.entity_id
_entity_poly.type
_entity_poly.pdbx_seq_one_letter_code
_entity_poly.pdbx_strand_id
1 'polypeptide(L)'
;MCNSVCSTVVRPTQRLPGPDSLVTDGTRNLTLTCPAESSGEGQYTWFTPGKNKTRCETQQSGKVCIFIPRLEDDNQNVSCTLVDPGPVISTSTALYQVNMKYPPQSSPNISIEPSQTEPLKQGDVITCTVSGGKPRVTTVTFHCQHPDHADREDDVSDDRRTVSSFILVDNSQATEVNMTCTCSAYWDPEPGLYSYRTTMEFELERKNLPLLAFSFV
;
A
#
# COMPACT_ATOMS: atom_id res chain seq x y z
N MET A 1 15.28 39.57 48.76
CA MET A 1 14.94 39.50 47.32
C MET A 1 15.44 38.14 46.82
N CYS A 2 14.56 37.17 46.62
CA CYS A 2 14.99 35.85 46.12
C CYS A 2 15.22 35.94 44.60
N ASN A 3 16.48 35.86 44.19
CA ASN A 3 16.89 35.57 42.82
C ASN A 3 16.63 34.08 42.56
N SER A 4 15.43 33.72 42.13
CA SER A 4 15.13 32.35 41.70
C SER A 4 15.48 32.20 40.22
N VAL A 5 16.66 31.65 39.95
CA VAL A 5 16.94 31.03 38.65
C VAL A 5 15.98 29.84 38.53
N CYS A 6 14.99 29.93 37.66
CA CYS A 6 14.12 28.81 37.35
C CYS A 6 14.96 27.79 36.56
N SER A 7 15.53 26.80 37.25
CA SER A 7 16.28 25.73 36.59
C SER A 7 15.32 24.86 35.80
N THR A 8 15.62 24.63 34.53
CA THR A 8 14.91 23.69 33.67
C THR A 8 15.64 22.34 33.64
N VAL A 9 14.91 21.26 33.86
CA VAL A 9 15.46 19.90 33.79
C VAL A 9 14.90 19.19 32.56
N VAL A 10 15.78 18.82 31.63
CA VAL A 10 15.43 18.01 30.47
C VAL A 10 15.61 16.53 30.82
N ARG A 11 14.54 15.76 30.75
CA ARG A 11 14.59 14.31 30.96
C ARG A 11 15.06 13.60 29.66
N PRO A 12 15.71 12.44 29.76
CA PRO A 12 16.10 11.66 28.59
C PRO A 12 14.90 11.32 27.72
N THR A 13 15.11 11.30 26.41
CA THR A 13 14.06 10.89 25.46
C THR A 13 13.68 9.42 25.67
N GLN A 14 12.38 9.16 25.76
CA GLN A 14 11.84 7.81 25.98
C GLN A 14 11.19 7.24 24.71
N ARG A 15 11.06 5.92 24.63
CA ARG A 15 10.21 5.28 23.61
C ARG A 15 8.75 5.53 23.97
N LEU A 16 7.98 6.08 23.05
CA LEU A 16 6.54 6.27 23.18
C LEU A 16 5.85 4.91 22.90
N PRO A 17 5.04 4.37 23.84
CA PRO A 17 4.35 3.10 23.64
C PRO A 17 3.40 3.14 22.45
N GLY A 18 3.39 2.07 21.66
CA GLY A 18 2.55 1.92 20.47
C GLY A 18 2.77 0.56 19.80
N PRO A 19 2.00 0.23 18.75
CA PRO A 19 2.16 -1.03 18.02
C PRO A 19 3.50 -1.10 17.28
N ASP A 20 4.08 -2.28 17.11
CA ASP A 20 5.34 -2.43 16.36
C ASP A 20 5.16 -2.25 14.84
N SER A 21 3.97 -2.56 14.32
CA SER A 21 3.58 -2.25 12.94
C SER A 21 2.07 -2.02 12.82
N LEU A 22 1.65 -1.09 11.95
CA LEU A 22 0.26 -0.77 11.68
C LEU A 22 -0.16 -1.26 10.29
N VAL A 23 -1.08 -2.22 10.22
CA VAL A 23 -1.73 -2.61 8.95
C VAL A 23 -2.85 -1.63 8.63
N THR A 24 -2.74 -0.90 7.52
CA THR A 24 -3.71 0.14 7.14
C THR A 24 -3.72 0.43 5.64
N ASP A 25 -4.87 0.87 5.14
CA ASP A 25 -5.13 1.45 3.82
C ASP A 25 -5.08 3.00 3.82
N GLY A 26 -4.63 3.61 4.92
CA GLY A 26 -4.62 5.07 5.11
C GLY A 26 -5.89 5.63 5.76
N THR A 27 -6.81 4.78 6.24
CA THR A 27 -8.05 5.23 6.91
C THR A 27 -8.10 4.92 8.40
N ARG A 28 -7.16 4.12 8.92
CA ARG A 28 -7.20 3.64 10.31
C ARG A 28 -6.56 4.62 11.27
N ASN A 29 -7.20 4.82 12.43
CA ASN A 29 -6.66 5.63 13.52
C ASN A 29 -5.50 4.92 14.22
N LEU A 30 -4.45 5.67 14.54
CA LEU A 30 -3.42 5.31 15.49
C LEU A 30 -3.61 6.15 16.76
N THR A 31 -3.79 5.48 17.89
CA THR A 31 -3.91 6.11 19.21
C THR A 31 -2.62 5.93 19.98
N LEU A 32 -2.02 7.05 20.42
CA LEU A 32 -0.81 7.08 21.22
C LEU A 32 -1.09 7.83 22.53
N THR A 33 -0.46 7.38 23.61
CA THR A 33 -0.57 8.02 24.93
C THR A 33 0.80 8.41 25.42
N CYS A 34 0.95 9.66 25.84
CA CYS A 34 2.23 10.14 26.34
C CYS A 34 2.58 9.42 27.66
N PRO A 35 3.77 8.80 27.79
CA PRO A 35 4.14 8.03 28.97
C PRO A 35 4.57 8.91 30.14
N ALA A 36 4.88 10.18 29.87
CA ALA A 36 5.27 11.13 30.90
C ALA A 36 4.05 11.54 31.73
N GLU A 37 4.19 11.55 33.05
CA GLU A 37 3.17 11.99 33.99
C GLU A 37 3.55 13.37 34.55
N SER A 38 2.55 14.23 34.73
CA SER A 38 2.70 15.52 35.39
C SER A 38 2.31 15.43 36.86
N SER A 39 3.02 16.16 37.70
CA SER A 39 2.68 16.33 39.12
C SER A 39 1.56 17.35 39.37
N GLY A 40 1.07 18.03 38.32
CA GLY A 40 0.03 19.05 38.37
C GLY A 40 -0.63 19.30 37.01
N GLU A 41 -0.86 20.57 36.64
CA GLU A 41 -1.43 20.97 35.35
C GLU A 41 -0.37 21.01 34.21
N GLY A 42 0.28 19.88 33.97
CA GLY A 42 1.27 19.73 32.91
C GLY A 42 0.68 19.93 31.51
N GLN A 43 1.48 20.50 30.61
CA GLN A 43 1.09 20.76 29.23
C GLN A 43 1.69 19.72 28.28
N TYR A 44 0.82 18.95 27.63
CA TYR A 44 1.19 17.97 26.61
C TYR A 44 1.12 18.59 25.21
N THR A 45 2.19 18.42 24.43
CA THR A 45 2.27 18.86 23.03
C THR A 45 2.64 17.68 22.14
N TRP A 46 1.91 17.52 21.04
CA TRP A 46 2.12 16.45 20.07
C TRP A 46 2.62 16.98 18.74
N PHE A 47 3.64 16.32 18.19
CA PHE A 47 4.15 16.58 16.85
C PHE A 47 4.03 15.30 16.02
N THR A 48 3.19 15.34 14.99
CA THR A 48 3.07 14.27 13.99
C THR A 48 3.95 14.57 12.78
N PRO A 49 4.35 13.55 12.00
CA PRO A 49 4.95 13.74 10.68
C PRO A 49 4.07 14.63 9.77
N GLY A 50 4.70 15.43 8.91
CA GLY A 50 4.02 16.35 7.99
C GLY A 50 4.32 17.84 8.24
N LYS A 51 4.07 18.69 7.24
CA LYS A 51 4.42 20.13 7.30
C LYS A 51 3.30 20.98 7.92
N ASN A 52 3.70 21.82 8.88
CA ASN A 52 3.03 23.03 9.40
C ASN A 52 1.85 22.91 10.37
N LYS A 53 1.28 21.73 10.65
CA LYS A 53 0.31 21.57 11.75
C LYS A 53 0.29 20.12 12.23
N THR A 54 0.21 19.91 13.54
CA THR A 54 -0.01 18.58 14.12
C THR A 54 -1.36 18.05 13.62
N ARG A 55 -1.38 16.83 13.07
CA ARG A 55 -2.60 16.12 12.63
C ARG A 55 -3.22 15.31 13.76
N CYS A 56 -2.79 15.58 14.98
CA CYS A 56 -3.24 14.93 16.18
C CYS A 56 -4.55 15.55 16.68
N GLU A 57 -5.59 14.73 16.81
CA GLU A 57 -6.76 15.03 17.63
C GLU A 57 -6.44 14.65 19.08
N THR A 58 -6.41 15.64 19.97
CA THR A 58 -6.01 15.44 21.36
C THR A 58 -7.21 15.13 22.27
N GLN A 59 -7.02 14.21 23.21
CA GLN A 59 -7.99 13.88 24.25
C GLN A 59 -7.31 13.86 25.63
N GLN A 60 -8.11 13.75 26.70
CA GLN A 60 -7.62 13.67 28.09
C GLN A 60 -6.63 14.79 28.44
N SER A 61 -7.05 16.05 28.26
CA SER A 61 -6.22 17.24 28.51
C SER A 61 -4.91 17.26 27.73
N GLY A 62 -4.88 16.66 26.53
CA GLY A 62 -3.71 16.62 25.67
C GLY A 62 -2.84 15.37 25.80
N LYS A 63 -3.09 14.51 26.81
CA LYS A 63 -2.25 13.33 27.07
C LYS A 63 -2.38 12.24 25.99
N VAL A 64 -3.54 12.16 25.33
CA VAL A 64 -3.82 11.17 24.29
C VAL A 64 -3.86 11.85 22.93
N CYS A 65 -3.24 11.21 21.94
CA CYS A 65 -3.25 11.62 20.55
C CYS A 65 -3.91 10.56 19.67
N ILE A 66 -4.86 10.99 18.85
CA ILE A 66 -5.48 10.17 17.81
C ILE A 66 -5.15 10.83 16.47
N PHE A 67 -4.49 10.10 15.57
CA PHE A 67 -4.24 10.60 14.22
C PHE A 67 -4.34 9.46 13.20
N ILE A 68 -4.65 9.79 11.94
CA ILE A 68 -4.69 8.84 10.82
C ILE A 68 -3.36 8.93 10.08
N PRO A 69 -2.51 7.89 10.14
CA PRO A 69 -1.24 7.87 9.41
C PRO A 69 -1.48 7.78 7.90
N ARG A 70 -0.68 8.53 7.14
CA ARG A 70 -0.67 8.51 5.68
C ARG A 70 0.58 7.81 5.18
N LEU A 71 0.62 7.44 3.90
CA LEU A 71 1.76 6.74 3.32
C LEU A 71 3.07 7.54 3.45
N GLU A 72 3.00 8.88 3.37
CA GLU A 72 4.17 9.74 3.58
C GLU A 72 4.71 9.75 5.02
N ASP A 73 3.94 9.22 5.98
CA ASP A 73 4.33 9.13 7.38
C ASP A 73 5.10 7.85 7.71
N ASP A 74 5.15 6.89 6.79
CA ASP A 74 5.85 5.64 7.02
C ASP A 74 7.34 5.88 7.29
N ASN A 75 7.84 5.25 8.35
CA ASN A 75 9.19 5.42 8.91
C ASN A 75 9.49 6.82 9.50
N GLN A 76 8.49 7.69 9.65
CA GLN A 76 8.62 9.00 10.30
C GLN A 76 8.31 8.92 11.80
N ASN A 77 8.74 9.92 12.58
CA ASN A 77 8.56 9.95 14.03
C ASN A 77 7.38 10.84 14.45
N VAL A 78 6.52 10.31 15.31
CA VAL A 78 5.61 11.08 16.16
C VAL A 78 6.30 11.35 17.49
N SER A 79 6.16 12.57 18.01
CA SER A 79 6.67 12.92 19.33
C SER A 79 5.58 13.48 20.24
N CYS A 80 5.70 13.17 21.53
CA CYS A 80 4.99 13.87 22.59
C CYS A 80 6.01 14.57 23.48
N THR A 81 5.73 15.81 23.85
CA THR A 81 6.49 16.57 24.85
C THR A 81 5.56 16.98 25.99
N LEU A 82 5.93 16.63 27.22
CA LEU A 82 5.30 17.13 28.44
C LEU A 82 6.18 18.23 29.05
N VAL A 83 5.57 19.37 29.37
CA VAL A 83 6.15 20.41 30.23
C VAL A 83 5.42 20.42 31.56
N ASP A 84 6.11 20.04 32.64
CA ASP A 84 5.56 19.97 34.00
C ASP A 84 5.90 21.24 34.79
N PRO A 85 4.91 22.03 35.27
CA PRO A 85 5.14 23.33 35.92
C PRO A 85 5.48 23.20 37.42
N GLY A 86 6.13 22.12 37.85
CA GLY A 86 6.54 21.90 39.23
C GLY A 86 7.54 22.94 39.78
N PRO A 87 8.05 22.76 41.01
CA PRO A 87 9.03 23.68 41.62
C PRO A 87 10.29 23.90 40.75
N VAL A 88 10.60 22.91 39.94
CA VAL A 88 11.60 22.91 38.88
C VAL A 88 10.87 22.55 37.60
N ILE A 89 10.89 23.42 36.59
CA ILE A 89 10.25 23.13 35.30
C ILE A 89 10.96 21.95 34.68
N SER A 90 10.22 20.89 34.35
CA SER A 90 10.81 19.72 33.69
C SER A 90 10.14 19.43 32.36
N THR A 91 10.96 19.07 31.37
CA THR A 91 10.51 18.73 30.03
C THR A 91 10.87 17.27 29.76
N SER A 92 9.88 16.50 29.29
CA SER A 92 10.06 15.10 28.91
C SER A 92 9.55 14.88 27.49
N THR A 93 10.34 14.22 26.65
CA THR A 93 9.98 13.91 25.27
C THR A 93 9.96 12.41 25.04
N ALA A 94 8.95 11.91 24.34
CA ALA A 94 8.86 10.53 23.90
C ALA A 94 8.66 10.45 22.38
N LEU A 95 9.27 9.45 21.74
CA LEU A 95 9.23 9.24 20.30
C LEU A 95 8.63 7.89 19.92
N TYR A 96 7.77 7.88 18.91
CA TYR A 96 7.23 6.68 18.26
C TYR A 96 7.57 6.74 16.77
N GLN A 97 8.29 5.75 16.25
CA GLN A 97 8.50 5.61 14.82
C GLN A 97 7.28 4.91 14.20
N VAL A 98 6.64 5.58 13.26
CA VAL A 98 5.54 5.01 12.48
C VAL A 98 6.10 3.92 11.59
N ASN A 99 5.61 2.70 11.74
CA ASN A 99 5.94 1.59 10.85
C ASN A 99 4.65 1.02 10.30
N MET A 100 4.36 1.29 9.03
CA MET A 100 3.13 0.88 8.38
C MET A 100 3.34 -0.35 7.50
N LYS A 101 2.28 -1.14 7.39
CA LYS A 101 2.06 -2.12 6.34
C LYS A 101 0.80 -1.70 5.58
N TYR A 102 0.89 -1.55 4.26
CA TYR A 102 -0.20 -1.06 3.42
C TYR A 102 -0.26 -1.78 2.07
N PRO A 103 -1.46 -1.98 1.50
CA PRO A 103 -1.60 -2.58 0.18
C PRO A 103 -1.14 -1.62 -0.93
N PRO A 104 -0.88 -2.14 -2.15
CA PRO A 104 -0.72 -1.29 -3.33
C PRO A 104 -1.89 -0.32 -3.50
N GLN A 105 -1.60 0.91 -3.95
CA GLN A 105 -2.61 1.95 -4.15
C GLN A 105 -3.21 1.95 -5.56
N SER A 106 -2.56 1.28 -6.50
CA SER A 106 -2.99 1.19 -7.89
C SER A 106 -3.59 -0.17 -8.22
N SER A 107 -4.55 -0.17 -9.13
CA SER A 107 -5.04 -1.40 -9.76
C SER A 107 -3.92 -2.11 -10.53
N PRO A 108 -4.02 -3.43 -10.73
CA PRO A 108 -3.13 -4.16 -11.63
C PRO A 108 -3.10 -3.53 -13.03
N ASN A 109 -1.95 -3.56 -13.69
CA ASN A 109 -1.79 -3.10 -15.06
C ASN A 109 -1.73 -4.30 -16.00
N ILE A 110 -2.58 -4.33 -17.03
CA ILE A 110 -2.51 -5.34 -18.10
C ILE A 110 -1.86 -4.68 -19.32
N SER A 111 -0.83 -5.31 -19.87
CA SER A 111 -0.09 -4.86 -21.05
C SER A 111 0.17 -6.02 -22.01
N ILE A 112 0.42 -5.72 -23.28
CA ILE A 112 0.75 -6.72 -24.31
C ILE A 112 2.18 -6.48 -24.79
N GLU A 113 2.94 -7.55 -24.98
CA GLU A 113 4.26 -7.53 -25.62
C GLU A 113 4.27 -8.41 -26.89
N PRO A 114 4.65 -7.87 -28.06
CA PRO A 114 5.00 -6.45 -28.32
C PRO A 114 3.77 -5.52 -28.26
N SER A 115 3.98 -4.29 -27.79
CA SER A 115 2.91 -3.30 -27.73
C SER A 115 2.49 -2.90 -29.15
N GLN A 116 1.27 -3.28 -29.53
CA GLN A 116 0.59 -3.07 -30.83
C GLN A 116 0.60 -4.29 -31.75
N THR A 117 -0.41 -5.16 -31.56
CA THR A 117 -1.20 -5.67 -32.68
C THR A 117 -2.53 -6.19 -32.13
N GLU A 118 -3.56 -5.35 -32.14
CA GLU A 118 -4.90 -5.90 -32.30
C GLU A 118 -5.14 -6.15 -33.79
N PRO A 119 -5.72 -7.29 -34.18
CA PRO A 119 -6.13 -8.39 -33.30
C PRO A 119 -4.94 -9.24 -32.79
N LEU A 120 -5.06 -9.78 -31.58
CA LEU A 120 -4.07 -10.65 -30.93
C LEU A 120 -3.82 -11.93 -31.73
N LYS A 121 -2.55 -12.30 -31.82
CA LYS A 121 -2.07 -13.43 -32.61
C LYS A 121 -1.63 -14.59 -31.72
N GLN A 122 -1.57 -15.77 -32.32
CA GLN A 122 -1.00 -16.94 -31.68
C GLN A 122 0.43 -16.64 -31.19
N GLY A 123 0.68 -16.84 -29.89
CA GLY A 123 1.99 -16.64 -29.29
C GLY A 123 2.26 -15.24 -28.76
N ASP A 124 1.33 -14.29 -28.88
CA ASP A 124 1.43 -12.99 -28.21
C ASP A 124 1.49 -13.18 -26.69
N VAL A 125 2.20 -12.29 -25.99
CA VAL A 125 2.37 -12.33 -24.54
C VAL A 125 1.53 -11.23 -23.92
N ILE A 126 0.60 -11.62 -23.06
CA ILE A 126 -0.14 -10.67 -22.22
C ILE A 126 0.45 -10.75 -20.82
N THR A 127 0.78 -9.60 -20.27
CA THR A 127 1.40 -9.48 -18.95
C THR A 127 0.47 -8.69 -18.05
N CYS A 128 0.19 -9.23 -16.87
CA CYS A 128 -0.33 -8.45 -15.77
C CYS A 128 0.79 -8.10 -14.81
N THR A 129 0.89 -6.83 -14.43
CA THR A 129 1.89 -6.32 -13.49
C THR A 129 1.22 -5.58 -12.33
N VAL A 130 1.68 -5.86 -11.12
CA VAL A 130 1.26 -5.17 -9.89
C VAL A 130 2.48 -4.57 -9.21
N SER A 131 2.39 -3.29 -8.85
CA SER A 131 3.49 -2.53 -8.26
C SER A 131 3.10 -1.92 -6.91
N GLY A 132 4.06 -1.88 -5.99
CA GLY A 132 3.89 -1.27 -4.67
C GLY A 132 3.36 -2.21 -3.59
N GLY A 133 2.82 -1.59 -2.53
CA GLY A 133 2.52 -2.24 -1.26
C GLY A 133 3.74 -2.38 -0.34
N LYS A 134 3.49 -2.50 0.96
CA LYS A 134 4.48 -2.82 2.00
C LYS A 134 3.84 -3.80 3.00
N PRO A 135 4.16 -5.11 3.01
CA PRO A 135 5.04 -5.79 2.07
C PRO A 135 4.44 -5.79 0.66
N ARG A 136 5.18 -6.28 -0.32
CA ARG A 136 4.67 -6.43 -1.69
C ARG A 136 3.55 -7.47 -1.73
N VAL A 137 2.72 -7.43 -2.77
CA VAL A 137 1.78 -8.53 -3.07
C VAL A 137 2.52 -9.87 -3.15
N THR A 138 1.86 -10.92 -2.66
CA THR A 138 2.42 -12.27 -2.57
C THR A 138 2.08 -13.12 -3.77
N THR A 139 0.94 -12.86 -4.41
CA THR A 139 0.46 -13.64 -5.57
C THR A 139 -0.33 -12.75 -6.52
N VAL A 140 -0.13 -12.92 -7.81
CA VAL A 140 -0.95 -12.39 -8.89
C VAL A 140 -1.74 -13.56 -9.46
N THR A 141 -3.04 -13.36 -9.69
CA THR A 141 -3.88 -14.33 -10.41
C THR A 141 -4.31 -13.67 -11.69
N PHE A 142 -3.85 -14.22 -12.81
CA PHE A 142 -4.16 -13.75 -14.14
C PHE A 142 -4.84 -14.84 -14.96
N HIS A 143 -6.00 -14.51 -15.54
CA HIS A 143 -6.82 -15.49 -16.24
C HIS A 143 -7.54 -14.84 -17.40
N CYS A 144 -7.57 -15.52 -18.54
CA CYS A 144 -8.34 -15.12 -19.71
C CYS A 144 -9.41 -16.16 -20.04
N GLN A 145 -10.58 -15.70 -20.48
CA GLN A 145 -11.73 -16.52 -20.87
C GLN A 145 -12.05 -16.33 -22.35
N HIS A 146 -12.62 -17.40 -22.93
CA HIS A 146 -13.02 -17.50 -24.34
C HIS A 146 -11.83 -17.31 -25.32
N PRO A 147 -10.83 -18.21 -25.35
CA PRO A 147 -10.70 -19.50 -24.63
C PRO A 147 -10.08 -19.37 -23.22
N ASP A 148 -10.21 -20.44 -22.41
CA ASP A 148 -9.63 -20.48 -21.06
C ASP A 148 -8.09 -20.58 -21.14
N HIS A 149 -7.41 -19.60 -20.55
CA HIS A 149 -5.96 -19.60 -20.35
C HIS A 149 -5.66 -19.43 -18.86
N ALA A 150 -4.91 -20.38 -18.33
CA ALA A 150 -4.24 -20.26 -17.04
C ALA A 150 -2.94 -19.47 -17.21
N ASP A 151 -2.61 -18.68 -16.20
CA ASP A 151 -1.34 -17.98 -16.13
C ASP A 151 -0.15 -18.90 -15.81
N ARG A 152 1.04 -18.35 -16.03
CA ARG A 152 2.30 -18.95 -15.59
C ARG A 152 2.61 -18.57 -14.14
N GLU A 153 3.65 -19.19 -13.60
CA GLU A 153 4.19 -18.80 -12.30
C GLU A 153 4.55 -17.31 -12.28
N ASP A 154 4.21 -16.66 -11.16
CA ASP A 154 4.50 -15.25 -10.92
C ASP A 154 6.01 -14.97 -11.01
N ASP A 155 6.36 -13.99 -11.84
CA ASP A 155 7.70 -13.44 -11.92
C ASP A 155 7.86 -12.21 -11.02
N VAL A 156 9.03 -12.10 -10.41
CA VAL A 156 9.38 -11.02 -9.50
C VAL A 156 10.49 -10.21 -10.13
N SER A 157 10.25 -8.93 -10.36
CA SER A 157 11.28 -8.06 -10.95
C SER A 157 12.57 -8.05 -10.14
N ASP A 158 13.69 -7.87 -10.83
CA ASP A 158 15.03 -7.77 -10.23
C ASP A 158 15.12 -6.66 -9.17
N ASP A 159 14.45 -5.54 -9.41
CA ASP A 159 14.37 -4.41 -8.48
C ASP A 159 13.38 -4.65 -7.32
N ARG A 160 12.69 -5.80 -7.35
CA ARG A 160 11.68 -6.28 -6.39
C ARG A 160 10.50 -5.34 -6.19
N ARG A 161 10.25 -4.40 -7.10
CA ARG A 161 9.14 -3.44 -6.99
C ARG A 161 7.84 -3.95 -7.59
N THR A 162 7.93 -4.93 -8.49
CA THR A 162 6.77 -5.45 -9.20
C THR A 162 6.68 -6.97 -9.09
N VAL A 163 5.45 -7.47 -9.12
CA VAL A 163 5.12 -8.88 -9.34
C VAL A 163 4.29 -8.93 -10.61
N SER A 164 4.66 -9.83 -11.50
CA SER A 164 4.02 -9.96 -12.80
C SER A 164 3.62 -11.40 -13.06
N SER A 165 2.49 -11.58 -13.70
CA SER A 165 2.01 -12.86 -14.20
C SER A 165 1.70 -12.72 -15.68
N PHE A 166 1.88 -13.78 -16.46
CA PHE A 166 1.81 -13.70 -17.91
C PHE A 166 1.10 -14.90 -18.53
N ILE A 167 0.43 -14.64 -19.65
CA ILE A 167 -0.33 -15.60 -20.45
C ILE A 167 0.22 -15.56 -21.87
N LEU A 168 0.41 -16.75 -22.45
CA LEU A 168 0.64 -16.90 -23.88
C LEU A 168 -0.68 -17.12 -24.58
N VAL A 169 -0.96 -16.32 -25.61
CA VAL A 169 -2.19 -16.42 -26.40
C VAL A 169 -2.18 -17.71 -27.22
N ASP A 170 -3.19 -18.55 -27.00
CA ASP A 170 -3.48 -19.72 -27.82
C ASP A 170 -4.90 -19.64 -28.40
N ASN A 171 -5.01 -19.21 -29.66
CA ASN A 171 -6.29 -19.09 -30.35
C ASN A 171 -6.71 -20.40 -31.05
N SER A 172 -6.04 -21.52 -30.77
CA SER A 172 -6.30 -22.78 -31.46
C SER A 172 -7.74 -23.27 -31.30
N GLN A 173 -8.34 -23.03 -30.13
CA GLN A 173 -9.70 -23.44 -29.76
C GLN A 173 -10.67 -22.26 -29.61
N ALA A 174 -10.31 -21.05 -30.07
CA ALA A 174 -11.16 -19.88 -29.93
C ALA A 174 -12.47 -20.06 -30.71
N THR A 175 -13.60 -20.05 -29.99
CA THR A 175 -14.96 -20.05 -30.56
C THR A 175 -15.53 -18.65 -30.69
N GLU A 176 -14.94 -17.69 -29.96
CA GLU A 176 -15.32 -16.29 -29.94
C GLU A 176 -14.22 -15.43 -30.57
N VAL A 177 -14.62 -14.26 -31.05
CA VAL A 177 -13.69 -13.27 -31.61
C VAL A 177 -13.03 -12.46 -30.50
N ASN A 178 -13.62 -12.43 -29.31
CA ASN A 178 -13.15 -11.63 -28.20
C ASN A 178 -12.68 -12.53 -27.05
N MET A 179 -11.59 -12.13 -26.41
CA MET A 179 -11.06 -12.76 -25.21
C MET A 179 -11.08 -11.76 -24.07
N THR A 180 -11.58 -12.16 -22.90
CA THR A 180 -11.63 -11.30 -21.70
C THR A 180 -10.60 -11.76 -20.69
N CYS A 181 -9.65 -10.89 -20.36
CA CYS A 181 -8.62 -11.17 -19.37
C CYS A 181 -8.87 -10.39 -18.08
N THR A 182 -8.83 -11.07 -16.94
CA THR A 182 -8.95 -10.49 -15.61
C THR A 182 -7.68 -10.76 -14.83
N CYS A 183 -7.11 -9.67 -14.29
CA CYS A 183 -5.99 -9.74 -13.38
C CYS A 183 -6.40 -9.24 -11.99
N SER A 184 -6.02 -10.01 -10.99
CA SER A 184 -6.17 -9.67 -9.57
C SER A 184 -4.87 -9.97 -8.84
N ALA A 185 -4.67 -9.36 -7.68
CA ALA A 185 -3.54 -9.71 -6.83
C ALA A 185 -3.97 -9.81 -5.38
N TYR A 186 -3.17 -10.54 -4.62
CA TYR A 186 -3.40 -10.83 -3.22
C TYR A 186 -2.28 -10.22 -2.38
N TRP A 187 -2.67 -9.49 -1.35
CA TRP A 187 -1.77 -8.81 -0.43
C TRP A 187 -1.88 -9.38 0.98
N ASP A 188 -0.92 -10.24 1.34
CA ASP A 188 -0.70 -10.65 2.74
C ASP A 188 0.07 -9.53 3.44
N PRO A 189 -0.46 -8.88 4.49
CA PRO A 189 -0.99 -9.49 5.71
C PRO A 189 -2.53 -9.41 5.90
N GLU A 190 -3.25 -8.63 5.08
CA GLU A 190 -4.69 -8.44 5.26
C GLU A 190 -5.40 -8.29 3.89
N PRO A 191 -5.87 -9.40 3.33
CA PRO A 191 -6.37 -9.44 1.94
C PRO A 191 -7.57 -8.56 1.70
N GLY A 192 -8.41 -8.38 2.73
CA GLY A 192 -9.60 -7.52 2.65
C GLY A 192 -9.28 -6.05 2.37
N LEU A 193 -8.03 -5.60 2.58
CA LEU A 193 -7.60 -4.25 2.26
C LEU A 193 -7.15 -4.06 0.81
N TYR A 194 -6.98 -5.13 0.03
CA TYR A 194 -6.64 -5.05 -1.38
C TYR A 194 -7.61 -5.88 -2.23
N SER A 195 -8.58 -5.21 -2.83
CA SER A 195 -9.61 -5.85 -3.68
C SER A 195 -9.57 -5.37 -5.13
N TYR A 196 -8.49 -4.68 -5.55
CA TYR A 196 -8.39 -4.17 -6.90
C TYR A 196 -8.16 -5.30 -7.90
N ARG A 197 -8.90 -5.21 -9.00
CA ARG A 197 -8.75 -6.07 -10.16
C ARG A 197 -8.88 -5.21 -11.42
N THR A 198 -8.25 -5.65 -12.48
CA THR A 198 -8.33 -5.02 -13.80
C THR A 198 -8.83 -6.07 -14.78
N THR A 199 -9.80 -5.68 -15.61
CA THR A 199 -10.32 -6.52 -16.68
C THR A 199 -10.14 -5.78 -17.99
N MET A 200 -9.65 -6.49 -19.00
CA MET A 200 -9.42 -5.97 -20.35
C MET A 200 -9.94 -6.98 -21.37
N GLU A 201 -10.53 -6.48 -22.44
CA GLU A 201 -11.05 -7.28 -23.55
C GLU A 201 -10.14 -7.08 -24.76
N PHE A 202 -9.89 -8.16 -25.50
CA PHE A 202 -9.02 -8.18 -26.67
C PHE A 202 -9.70 -8.88 -27.84
N GLU A 203 -9.48 -8.39 -29.05
CA GLU A 203 -9.89 -9.09 -30.27
C GLU A 203 -8.85 -10.15 -30.67
N LEU A 204 -9.28 -11.35 -31.04
CA LEU A 204 -8.44 -12.45 -31.52
C LEU A 204 -8.39 -12.47 -33.06
N GLU A 205 -7.21 -12.76 -33.63
CA GLU A 205 -7.05 -12.87 -35.07
C GLU A 205 -7.88 -14.04 -35.62
N ARG A 206 -8.78 -13.77 -36.57
CA ARG A 206 -9.60 -14.81 -37.19
C ARG A 206 -8.71 -15.79 -37.95
N LYS A 207 -8.91 -17.08 -37.71
CA LYS A 207 -8.40 -18.11 -38.62
C LYS A 207 -9.09 -17.94 -39.98
N ASN A 208 -8.32 -17.59 -41.01
CA ASN A 208 -8.79 -17.73 -42.39
C ASN A 208 -9.08 -19.23 -42.63
N LEU A 209 -10.36 -19.61 -42.67
CA LEU A 209 -10.74 -20.93 -43.17
C LEU A 209 -10.22 -21.06 -44.61
N PRO A 210 -9.53 -22.14 -44.99
CA PRO A 210 -9.18 -22.36 -46.38
C PRO A 210 -10.48 -22.38 -47.19
N LEU A 211 -10.58 -21.51 -48.19
CA LEU A 211 -11.62 -21.58 -49.21
C LEU A 211 -11.58 -23.00 -49.78
N LEU A 212 -12.59 -23.81 -49.46
CA LEU A 212 -12.86 -25.04 -50.18
C LEU A 212 -13.09 -24.62 -51.64
N ALA A 213 -12.07 -24.79 -52.46
CA ALA A 213 -12.17 -24.66 -53.90
C ALA A 213 -13.11 -25.77 -54.36
N PHE A 214 -14.40 -25.45 -54.49
CA PHE A 214 -15.35 -26.30 -55.20
C PHE A 214 -14.96 -26.27 -56.68
N SER A 215 -14.09 -27.18 -57.10
CA SER A 215 -13.94 -27.54 -58.50
C SER A 215 -15.14 -28.40 -58.89
N PHE A 216 -16.15 -27.77 -59.49
CA PHE A 216 -17.15 -28.50 -60.27
C PHE A 216 -16.48 -28.98 -61.56
N VAL A 217 -16.46 -30.29 -61.77
CA VAL A 217 -16.22 -30.95 -63.06
C VAL A 217 -17.58 -31.25 -63.69
#